data_AF-A0A179BMI5-F1
#
_entry.id   AF-A0A179BMI5-F1
#
_cell.length_a   1.000
_cell.length_b   1.000
_cell.length_c   1.000
_cell.angle_alpha   90.00
_cell.angle_beta   90.00
_cell.angle_gamma   90.00
#
_symmetry.space_group_name_H-M   'P 1'
#
loop_
_entity.id
_entity.type
_entity.pdbx_description
1 polymer ?
#
loop_
_entity_poly.entity_id
_entity_poly.type
_entity_poly.pdbx_seq_one_letter_code
_entity_poly.pdbx_strand_id
1 'polypeptide(L)' 'MATGYVDGFERAMGVLGLDVEAMEEWLLDHNIERCPSCDWFVASHELLNDEGEIDGLCDNCRS' A
#
# COMPACT_ATOMS: atom_id res chain seq x y z
N MET A 1 -7.31 -8.33 13.89
CA MET A 1 -8.17 -7.51 13.02
C MET A 1 -7.83 -6.06 13.28
N ALA A 2 -6.97 -5.45 12.47
CA ALA A 2 -6.73 -4.02 12.56
C ALA A 2 -7.76 -3.32 11.68
N THR A 3 -8.82 -2.80 12.27
CA THR A 3 -9.81 -2.01 11.57
C THR A 3 -9.34 -0.55 11.61
N GLY A 4 -8.71 -0.10 10.52
CA GLY A 4 -8.31 1.29 10.35
C GLY A 4 -9.52 2.14 9.97
N TYR A 5 -10.16 2.76 10.95
CA TYR A 5 -11.09 3.86 10.72
C TYR A 5 -10.27 5.16 10.71
N VAL A 6 -10.56 6.06 9.76
CA VAL A 6 -10.11 7.48 9.64
C VAL A 6 -9.00 7.74 8.61
N ASP A 7 -9.37 8.45 7.52
CA ASP A 7 -8.76 9.68 6.95
C ASP A 7 -7.22 9.81 6.82
N GLY A 8 -6.46 8.73 6.98
CA GLY A 8 -5.00 8.76 6.94
C GLY A 8 -4.46 9.14 5.57
N PHE A 9 -5.14 8.70 4.52
CA PHE A 9 -4.79 9.02 3.14
C PHE A 9 -5.01 10.50 2.83
N GLU A 10 -6.19 11.07 3.12
CA GLU A 10 -6.45 12.50 2.88
C GLU A 10 -5.61 13.41 3.80
N ARG A 11 -5.35 13.00 5.05
CA ARG A 11 -4.40 13.71 5.92
C ARG A 11 -2.98 13.66 5.40
N ALA A 12 -2.51 12.51 4.90
CA ALA A 12 -1.18 12.39 4.31
C ALA A 12 -1.06 13.29 3.08
N MET A 13 -2.07 13.28 2.19
CA MET A 13 -2.16 14.20 1.06
C MET A 13 -2.08 15.67 1.51
N GLY A 14 -2.83 16.05 2.56
CA GLY A 14 -2.79 17.41 3.11
C GLY A 14 -1.44 17.82 3.71
N VAL A 15 -0.74 16.89 4.37
CA VAL A 15 0.60 17.14 4.95
C VAL A 15 1.67 17.25 3.86
N LEU A 16 1.60 16.39 2.83
CA LEU A 16 2.56 16.36 1.73
C LEU A 16 2.25 17.42 0.67
N GLY A 17 1.05 18.00 0.69
CA GLY A 17 0.58 18.94 -0.33
C GLY A 17 0.37 18.28 -1.69
N LEU A 18 0.08 16.97 -1.70
CA LEU A 18 -0.11 16.17 -2.91
C LEU A 18 -1.61 16.00 -3.18
N ASP A 19 -1.97 15.96 -4.46
CA ASP A 19 -3.26 15.42 -4.88
C ASP A 19 -3.20 13.89 -4.96
N VAL A 20 -4.32 13.27 -5.33
CA VAL A 20 -4.44 11.80 -5.38
C VAL A 20 -3.45 11.19 -6.36
N GLU A 21 -3.31 11.77 -7.55
CA GLU A 21 -2.42 11.25 -8.61
C GLU A 21 -0.95 11.33 -8.16
N ALA A 22 -0.54 12.49 -7.64
CA ALA A 22 0.83 12.67 -7.13
C ALA A 22 1.11 11.81 -5.89
N MET A 23 0.10 11.52 -5.06
CA MET A 23 0.23 10.61 -3.92
C MET A 23 0.41 9.15 -4.39
N GLU A 24 -0.33 8.72 -5.41
CA GLU A 24 -0.17 7.38 -6.01
C GLU A 24 1.22 7.22 -6.63
N GLU A 25 1.70 8.21 -7.38
CA GLU A 25 3.07 8.21 -7.91
C GLU A 25 4.11 8.19 -6.78
N TRP A 26 3.93 9.02 -5.75
CA TRP A 26 4.84 9.06 -4.61
C TRP A 26 4.93 7.71 -3.90
N LEU A 27 3.82 7.00 -3.72
CA LEU A 27 3.80 5.67 -3.12
C LEU A 27 4.58 4.66 -3.95
N LEU A 28 4.39 4.67 -5.28
CA LEU A 28 5.12 3.79 -6.20
C LEU A 28 6.64 4.07 -6.19
N ASP A 29 7.04 5.34 -6.20
CA ASP A 29 8.45 5.75 -6.11
C ASP A 29 9.12 5.27 -4.80
N HIS A 30 8.33 5.06 -3.75
CA HIS A 30 8.80 4.56 -2.47
C HIS A 30 8.64 3.03 -2.31
N ASN A 31 8.31 2.31 -3.38
CA ASN A 31 8.02 0.88 -3.37
C ASN A 31 6.91 0.53 -2.37
N ILE A 32 5.84 1.31 -2.37
CA ILE A 32 4.64 1.09 -1.57
C ILE A 32 3.47 0.86 -2.54
N GLU A 33 2.79 -0.28 -2.39
CA GLU A 33 1.71 -0.71 -3.27
C GLU A 33 0.49 -1.18 -2.47
N ARG A 34 -0.69 -1.10 -3.09
CA ARG A 34 -1.93 -1.56 -2.46
C ARG A 34 -2.12 -3.06 -2.67
N CYS A 35 -2.23 -3.82 -1.59
CA CYS A 35 -2.60 -5.23 -1.66
C CYS A 35 -4.04 -5.38 -2.19
N PRO A 36 -4.26 -6.10 -3.32
CA PRO A 36 -5.59 -6.25 -3.92
C PRO A 36 -6.58 -7.06 -3.07
N SER A 37 -6.12 -7.79 -2.05
CA SER A 37 -7.00 -8.62 -1.21
C SER A 37 -7.54 -7.89 0.02
N CYS A 38 -6.81 -6.92 0.59
CA CYS A 38 -7.20 -6.24 1.82
C CYS A 38 -7.14 -4.71 1.73
N ASP A 39 -6.77 -4.17 0.56
CA ASP A 39 -6.63 -2.74 0.26
C ASP A 39 -5.62 -1.97 1.12
N TRP A 40 -4.75 -2.69 1.84
CA TRP A 40 -3.68 -2.05 2.61
C TRP A 40 -2.51 -1.68 1.73
N PHE A 41 -1.93 -0.51 1.98
CA PHE A 41 -0.65 -0.12 1.41
C PHE A 41 0.47 -0.82 2.17
N VAL A 42 1.31 -1.55 1.44
CA VAL A 42 2.40 -2.38 1.95
C VAL A 42 3.65 -2.16 1.11
N ALA A 43 4.81 -2.61 1.57
CA ALA A 43 6.00 -2.54 0.72
C ALA A 43 5.86 -3.50 -0.48
N SER A 44 6.29 -3.10 -1.67
CA SER A 44 6.11 -3.88 -2.91
C SER A 44 6.67 -5.30 -2.82
N HIS A 45 7.78 -5.48 -2.08
CA HIS A 45 8.37 -6.81 -1.88
C HIS A 45 7.43 -7.76 -1.11
N GLU A 46 6.53 -7.23 -0.28
CA GLU A 46 5.52 -8.05 0.40
C GLU A 46 4.49 -8.60 -0.57
N LEU A 47 4.41 -8.15 -1.82
CA LEU A 47 3.54 -8.71 -2.87
C LEU A 47 4.24 -9.77 -3.74
N LEU A 48 5.47 -10.13 -3.36
CA LEU A 48 6.25 -11.20 -3.97
C LEU A 48 6.22 -12.45 -3.09
N ASN A 49 6.08 -13.62 -3.72
CA ASN A 49 6.21 -14.90 -3.03
C ASN A 49 7.70 -15.22 -2.70
N ASP A 50 7.94 -16.38 -2.08
CA ASP A 50 9.29 -16.84 -1.69
C ASP A 50 10.23 -17.05 -2.90
N GLU A 51 9.69 -17.18 -4.11
CA GLU A 51 10.42 -17.34 -5.36
C GLU A 51 10.71 -16.00 -6.04
N GLY A 52 10.23 -14.88 -5.45
CA GLY A 52 10.34 -13.53 -6.01
C GLY A 52 9.35 -13.24 -7.13
N GLU A 53 8.34 -14.09 -7.32
CA GLU A 53 7.27 -13.89 -8.29
C GLU A 53 6.10 -13.11 -7.68
N ILE A 54 5.40 -12.33 -8.49
CA ILE A 54 4.23 -11.57 -8.03
C ILE A 54 3.07 -12.53 -7.76
N ASP A 55 2.70 -12.69 -6.49
CA ASP A 55 1.48 -13.40 -6.07
C ASP A 55 0.35 -12.44 -5.67
N GLY A 56 0.67 -11.16 -5.46
CA GLY A 56 -0.29 -10.10 -5.17
C GLY A 56 -0.93 -10.17 -3.78
N LEU A 57 -0.39 -10.96 -2.86
CA LEU A 57 -0.89 -11.06 -1.49
C LEU A 57 0.11 -10.41 -0.54
N CYS A 58 -0.31 -9.57 0.40
CA CYS A 58 0.60 -9.15 1.47
C CYS A 58 0.76 -10.25 2.53
N ASP A 59 1.74 -10.09 3.42
CA ASP A 59 2.01 -11.06 4.50
C ASP A 59 0.78 -11.37 5.35
N ASN A 60 -0.07 -10.36 5.62
CA ASN A 60 -1.29 -10.55 6.38
C ASN A 60 -2.36 -11.36 5.62
N CYS A 61 -2.36 -11.32 4.28
CA CYS A 61 -3.30 -12.11 3.46
C CYS A 61 -2.77 -13.52 3.12
N ARG A 62 -1.45 -13.74 3.21
CA ARG A 62 -0.86 -15.09 3.10
C ARG A 62 -1.01 -15.92 4.38
N SER A 63 -1.12 -15.26 5.52
CA SER A 63 -1.17 -15.86 6.86
C SER A 63 -2.51 -16.52 7.20
#